data_AF-A0A813LEB7-F1
#
_entry.id   AF-A0A813LEB7-F1
#
_cell.length_a   1.000
_cell.length_b   1.000
_cell.length_c   1.000
_cell.angle_alpha   90.00
_cell.angle_beta   90.00
_cell.angle_gamma   90.00
#
_symmetry.space_group_name_H-M   'P 1'
#
loop_
_entity.id
_entity.type
_entity.pdbx_description
1 polymer ?
#
loop_
_entity_poly.entity_id
_entity_poly.type
_entity_poly.pdbx_seq_one_letter_code
_entity_poly.pdbx_strand_id
1 'polypeptide(L)'
;AVLNNTHVPNIFPRALYELLLRDLGSPCAKTLGLEDLAGLSEDVARSLRQVLDYSDEDIDEHFGDLGWPRGTQISHGLKLSQRNKRLFVQAYVDWFFHQRTSAQFQPLSDGFRTILGGSSLLRTIVDAVQLEKIVCGGAVPVDVDAIRRGANVEGWSEEEQSEYLPQFWEVLSSFSSAEK
;
A
#
# COMPACT_ATOMS: atom_id res chain seq x y z
N ALA A 1 -0.28 -2.93 -22.42
CA ALA A 1 0.74 -2.08 -21.77
C ALA A 1 2.09 -2.79 -21.75
N VAL A 2 2.32 -3.71 -20.81
CA VAL A 2 3.61 -4.40 -20.58
C VAL A 2 4.21 -5.03 -21.85
N LEU A 3 3.46 -5.85 -22.59
CA LEU A 3 3.98 -6.51 -23.80
C LEU A 3 4.26 -5.57 -24.99
N ASN A 4 3.59 -4.42 -25.02
CA ASN A 4 3.68 -3.47 -26.13
C ASN A 4 4.55 -2.25 -25.76
N ASN A 5 5.33 -2.34 -24.68
CA ASN A 5 6.15 -1.27 -24.13
C ASN A 5 5.40 0.08 -24.01
N THR A 6 4.12 0.00 -23.64
CA THR A 6 3.25 1.16 -23.45
C THR A 6 3.00 1.35 -21.96
N HIS A 7 3.34 2.51 -21.43
CA HIS A 7 3.24 2.83 -20.00
C HIS A 7 1.80 3.21 -19.59
N VAL A 8 1.41 2.80 -18.39
CA VAL A 8 0.14 3.15 -17.76
C VAL A 8 0.37 4.25 -16.72
N PRO A 9 -0.50 5.27 -16.60
CA PRO A 9 -0.39 6.25 -15.53
C PRO A 9 -0.28 5.59 -14.15
N ASN A 10 0.62 6.08 -13.28
CA ASN A 10 0.79 5.54 -11.92
C ASN A 10 -0.33 6.03 -11.00
N ILE A 11 -1.53 5.44 -11.16
CA ILE A 11 -2.73 5.76 -10.38
C ILE A 11 -3.11 4.64 -9.41
N PHE A 12 -2.42 3.51 -9.48
CA PHE A 12 -2.75 2.34 -8.69
C PHE A 12 -1.81 2.23 -7.49
N PRO A 13 -2.35 1.90 -6.31
CA PRO A 13 -1.52 1.72 -5.12
C PRO A 13 -0.65 0.47 -5.24
N ARG A 14 0.48 0.48 -4.51
CA ARG A 14 1.43 -0.64 -4.52
C ARG A 14 0.79 -1.99 -4.18
N ALA A 15 -0.20 -1.97 -3.29
CA ALA A 15 -0.95 -3.15 -2.91
C ALA A 15 -1.53 -3.91 -4.12
N LEU A 16 -1.94 -3.22 -5.20
CA LEU A 16 -2.46 -3.88 -6.40
C LEU A 16 -1.41 -4.80 -7.04
N TYR A 17 -0.16 -4.35 -7.14
CA TYR A 17 0.91 -5.13 -7.73
C TYR A 17 1.27 -6.34 -6.87
N GLU A 18 1.22 -6.20 -5.53
CA GLU A 18 1.37 -7.34 -4.61
C GLU A 18 0.26 -8.38 -4.81
N LEU A 19 -1.00 -7.95 -4.97
CA LEU A 19 -2.12 -8.85 -5.25
C LEU A 19 -1.91 -9.60 -6.59
N LEU A 20 -1.44 -8.91 -7.63
CA LEU A 20 -1.16 -9.53 -8.94
C LEU A 20 -0.03 -10.56 -8.86
N LEU A 21 1.06 -10.23 -8.16
CA LEU A 21 2.19 -11.15 -7.98
C LEU A 21 1.77 -12.38 -7.16
N ARG A 22 0.95 -12.21 -6.13
CA ARG A 22 0.40 -13.31 -5.35
C ARG A 22 -0.43 -14.25 -6.23
N ASP A 23 -1.30 -13.69 -7.07
CA ASP A 23 -2.16 -14.44 -7.98
C ASP A 23 -1.39 -15.14 -9.12
N LEU A 24 -0.16 -14.69 -9.41
CA LEU A 24 0.80 -15.39 -10.29
C LEU A 24 1.59 -16.49 -9.59
N GLY A 25 1.44 -16.62 -8.26
CA GLY A 25 2.23 -17.52 -7.42
C GLY A 25 3.69 -17.11 -7.31
N SER A 26 3.99 -15.81 -7.42
CA SER A 26 5.36 -15.30 -7.27
C SER A 26 5.81 -15.41 -5.80
N PRO A 27 7.03 -15.92 -5.53
CA PRO A 27 7.58 -15.94 -4.17
C PRO A 27 7.97 -14.54 -3.68
N CYS A 28 8.05 -13.55 -4.58
CA CYS A 28 8.37 -12.17 -4.25
C CYS A 28 7.16 -11.37 -3.77
N ALA A 29 5.95 -11.94 -3.85
CA ALA A 29 4.73 -11.31 -3.37
C ALA A 29 4.75 -11.20 -1.84
N LYS A 30 4.59 -9.99 -1.32
CA LYS A 30 4.52 -9.74 0.12
C LYS A 30 3.10 -9.95 0.63
N THR A 31 3.00 -10.43 1.87
CA THR A 31 1.72 -10.44 2.58
C THR A 31 1.37 -9.02 2.99
N LEU A 32 0.20 -8.55 2.56
CA LEU A 32 -0.27 -7.21 2.87
C LEU A 32 -0.69 -7.12 4.33
N GLY A 33 -0.25 -6.06 5.01
CA GLY A 33 -0.45 -5.83 6.43
C GLY A 33 -1.18 -4.52 6.74
N LEU A 34 -1.15 -4.16 8.02
CA LEU A 34 -1.76 -2.93 8.52
C LEU A 34 -1.10 -1.66 7.95
N GLU A 35 0.21 -1.69 7.72
CA GLU A 35 0.93 -0.55 7.12
C GLU A 35 0.57 -0.36 5.64
N ASP A 36 0.35 -1.44 4.90
CA ASP A 36 -0.15 -1.35 3.52
C ASP A 36 -1.58 -0.79 3.48
N LEU A 37 -2.40 -1.14 4.47
CA LEU A 37 -3.74 -0.60 4.62
C LEU A 37 -3.71 0.90 4.94
N ALA A 38 -2.74 1.36 5.75
CA ALA A 38 -2.56 2.79 6.07
C ALA A 38 -2.31 3.63 4.82
N GLY A 39 -1.54 3.11 3.86
CA GLY A 39 -1.32 3.73 2.56
C GLY A 39 -2.59 3.86 1.68
N LEU A 40 -3.65 3.12 1.98
CA LEU A 40 -4.94 3.17 1.28
C LEU A 40 -6.02 3.91 2.06
N SER A 41 -6.03 3.76 3.37
CA SER A 41 -6.99 4.37 4.29
C SER A 41 -6.36 4.52 5.66
N GLU A 42 -5.79 5.69 5.91
CA GLU A 42 -5.17 6.02 7.20
C GLU A 42 -6.17 5.94 8.35
N ASP A 43 -7.42 6.36 8.13
CA ASP A 43 -8.44 6.33 9.19
C ASP A 43 -8.77 4.91 9.65
N VAL A 44 -8.93 3.97 8.72
CA VAL A 44 -9.19 2.56 9.06
C VAL A 44 -7.97 1.94 9.73
N ALA A 45 -6.77 2.20 9.22
CA ALA A 45 -5.54 1.71 9.83
C ALA A 45 -5.38 2.24 11.26
N ARG A 46 -5.64 3.53 11.49
CA ARG A 46 -5.62 4.15 12.82
C ARG A 46 -6.61 3.48 13.77
N SER A 47 -7.84 3.24 13.35
CA SER A 47 -8.84 2.55 14.18
C SER A 47 -8.41 1.12 14.54
N LEU A 48 -7.80 0.38 13.61
CA LEU A 48 -7.28 -0.96 13.88
C LEU A 48 -6.05 -0.95 14.80
N ARG A 49 -5.17 0.06 14.69
CA ARG A 49 -4.07 0.28 15.64
C ARG A 49 -4.63 0.52 17.05
N GLN A 50 -5.67 1.35 17.18
CA GLN A 50 -6.35 1.58 18.46
C GLN A 50 -6.90 0.28 19.06
N VAL A 51 -7.48 -0.62 18.26
CA VAL A 51 -7.92 -1.95 18.73
C VAL A 51 -6.75 -2.77 19.29
N LEU A 52 -5.58 -2.73 18.64
CA LEU A 52 -4.39 -3.45 19.10
C LEU A 52 -3.83 -2.88 20.41
N ASP A 53 -3.82 -1.55 20.54
CA ASP A 53 -3.25 -0.83 21.68
C ASP A 53 -4.19 -0.81 22.90
N TYR A 54 -5.48 -1.07 22.70
CA TYR A 54 -6.46 -1.08 23.77
C TYR A 54 -6.23 -2.19 24.79
N SER A 55 -6.20 -1.85 26.08
CA SER A 55 -5.90 -2.76 27.19
C SER A 55 -7.11 -3.30 27.93
N ASP A 56 -8.25 -2.61 27.84
CA ASP A 56 -9.36 -2.84 28.77
C ASP A 56 -10.26 -3.99 28.30
N GLU A 57 -10.97 -4.63 29.23
CA GLU A 57 -11.76 -5.84 28.95
C GLU A 57 -13.05 -5.57 28.16
N ASP A 58 -13.52 -4.32 28.14
CA ASP A 58 -14.69 -3.80 27.41
C ASP A 58 -14.41 -3.52 25.92
N ILE A 59 -13.34 -4.10 25.36
CA ILE A 59 -12.94 -3.92 23.96
C ILE A 59 -14.06 -4.24 22.95
N ASP A 60 -14.92 -5.23 23.24
CA ASP A 60 -16.07 -5.58 22.40
C ASP A 60 -17.14 -4.47 22.41
N GLU A 61 -17.35 -3.81 23.54
CA GLU A 61 -18.33 -2.74 23.71
C GLU A 61 -17.82 -1.41 23.16
N HIS A 62 -16.52 -1.14 23.30
CA HIS A 62 -15.87 0.09 22.86
C HIS A 62 -15.78 0.17 21.33
N PHE A 63 -15.32 -0.89 20.66
CA PHE A 63 -15.11 -0.89 19.21
C PHE A 63 -16.27 -1.50 18.43
N GLY A 64 -17.10 -2.32 19.09
CA GLY A 64 -18.25 -2.96 18.46
C GLY A 64 -17.90 -3.84 17.26
N ASP A 65 -18.88 -4.00 16.36
CA ASP A 65 -18.68 -4.66 15.08
C ASP A 65 -18.21 -3.59 14.08
N LEU A 66 -16.96 -3.67 13.60
CA LEU A 66 -16.34 -2.71 12.66
C LEU A 66 -17.01 -2.64 11.26
N GLY A 67 -18.27 -3.06 11.14
CA GLY A 67 -19.12 -2.87 9.96
C GLY A 67 -18.68 -3.69 8.74
N TRP A 68 -17.91 -4.76 8.92
CA TRP A 68 -17.48 -5.64 7.83
C TRP A 68 -18.21 -6.98 7.89
N PRO A 69 -18.54 -7.61 6.75
CA PRO A 69 -19.11 -8.94 6.74
C PRO A 69 -18.06 -9.89 7.30
N ARG A 70 -18.21 -10.27 8.58
CA ARG A 70 -17.33 -11.22 9.28
C ARG A 70 -17.29 -12.52 8.48
N GLY A 71 -16.31 -12.58 7.58
CA GLY A 71 -16.07 -13.71 6.71
C GLY A 71 -15.59 -14.89 7.53
N THR A 72 -15.77 -16.08 6.98
CA THR A 72 -15.52 -17.43 7.53
C THR A 72 -14.23 -17.66 8.35
N GLN A 73 -13.26 -16.73 8.37
CA GLN A 73 -12.03 -16.82 9.17
C GLN A 73 -12.25 -16.56 10.67
N ILE A 74 -13.24 -15.73 11.02
CA ILE A 74 -13.69 -15.59 12.41
C ILE A 74 -15.04 -16.28 12.45
N SER A 75 -15.15 -17.40 13.17
CA SER A 75 -16.41 -18.14 13.26
C SER A 75 -17.55 -17.18 13.59
N HIS A 76 -18.66 -17.25 12.84
CA HIS A 76 -19.85 -16.41 13.08
C HIS A 76 -20.14 -16.33 14.58
N GLY A 77 -19.94 -15.14 15.18
CA GLY A 77 -20.18 -14.90 16.61
C GLY A 77 -18.97 -14.85 17.54
N LEU A 78 -17.73 -15.00 17.05
CA LEU A 78 -16.54 -14.75 17.87
C LEU A 78 -16.42 -13.23 18.15
N LYS A 79 -16.76 -12.81 19.37
CA LYS A 79 -16.69 -11.43 19.87
C LYS A 79 -15.24 -10.94 19.95
N LEU A 80 -15.03 -9.64 19.79
CA LEU A 80 -13.70 -9.06 19.95
C LEU A 80 -13.29 -9.19 21.42
N SER A 81 -12.05 -9.62 21.67
CA SER A 81 -11.52 -9.80 23.03
C SER A 81 -10.02 -9.53 23.04
N GLN A 82 -9.48 -9.26 24.23
CA GLN A 82 -8.04 -9.07 24.41
C GLN A 82 -7.20 -10.26 23.88
N ARG A 83 -7.76 -11.48 23.95
CA ARG A 83 -7.08 -12.69 23.47
C ARG A 83 -7.05 -12.82 21.94
N ASN A 84 -8.07 -12.31 21.25
CA ASN A 84 -8.21 -12.49 19.80
C ASN A 84 -8.01 -11.21 18.97
N LYS A 85 -7.79 -10.04 19.59
CA LYS A 85 -7.65 -8.75 18.89
C LYS A 85 -6.64 -8.77 17.73
N ARG A 86 -5.52 -9.49 17.88
CA ARG A 86 -4.53 -9.64 16.79
C ARG A 86 -5.07 -10.42 15.60
N LEU A 87 -5.74 -11.54 15.86
CA LEU A 87 -6.37 -12.35 14.81
C LEU A 87 -7.52 -11.58 14.15
N PHE A 88 -8.25 -10.79 14.92
CA PHE A 88 -9.31 -9.94 14.42
C PHE A 88 -8.79 -8.89 13.45
N VAL A 89 -7.72 -8.17 13.81
CA VAL A 89 -7.07 -7.19 12.91
C VAL A 89 -6.52 -7.88 11.66
N GLN A 90 -5.85 -9.02 11.80
CA GLN A 90 -5.35 -9.76 10.64
C GLN A 90 -6.47 -10.18 9.68
N ALA A 91 -7.57 -10.73 10.21
CA ALA A 91 -8.70 -11.15 9.39
C ALA A 91 -9.40 -9.97 8.69
N TYR A 92 -9.45 -8.80 9.34
CA TYR A 92 -9.94 -7.58 8.69
C TYR A 92 -9.04 -7.18 7.52
N VAL A 93 -7.73 -7.15 7.72
CA VAL A 93 -6.74 -6.83 6.67
C VAL A 93 -6.87 -7.82 5.51
N ASP A 94 -6.94 -9.12 5.80
CA ASP A 94 -7.13 -10.17 4.81
C ASP A 94 -8.42 -9.94 4.00
N TRP A 95 -9.55 -9.69 4.68
CA TRP A 95 -10.82 -9.41 4.02
C TRP A 95 -10.75 -8.15 3.15
N PHE A 96 -10.14 -7.07 3.65
CA PHE A 96 -10.04 -5.80 2.93
C PHE A 96 -9.31 -5.97 1.59
N PHE A 97 -8.20 -6.72 1.60
CA PHE A 97 -7.37 -6.90 0.41
C PHE A 97 -7.84 -8.01 -0.53
N HIS A 98 -8.43 -9.08 0.00
CA HIS A 98 -8.72 -10.29 -0.79
C HIS A 98 -10.20 -10.48 -1.10
N GLN A 99 -11.09 -10.15 -0.17
CA GLN A 99 -12.52 -10.46 -0.30
C GLN A 99 -13.31 -9.26 -0.79
N ARG A 100 -13.12 -8.10 -0.16
CA ARG A 100 -13.85 -6.85 -0.43
C ARG A 100 -13.76 -6.41 -1.90
N THR A 101 -12.61 -6.63 -2.53
CA THR A 101 -12.29 -6.19 -3.90
C THR A 101 -12.27 -7.35 -4.91
N SER A 102 -12.60 -8.57 -4.48
CA SER A 102 -12.48 -9.79 -5.29
C SER A 102 -13.21 -9.69 -6.63
N ALA A 103 -14.46 -9.23 -6.63
CA ALA A 103 -15.29 -9.16 -7.84
C ALA A 103 -14.70 -8.25 -8.93
N GLN A 104 -14.05 -7.15 -8.53
CA GLN A 104 -13.41 -6.21 -9.45
C GLN A 104 -11.99 -6.65 -9.81
N PHE A 105 -11.29 -7.27 -8.87
CA PHE A 105 -9.90 -7.69 -9.04
C PHE A 105 -9.76 -8.95 -9.92
N GLN A 106 -10.66 -9.92 -9.81
CA GLN A 106 -10.55 -11.21 -10.51
C GLN A 106 -10.45 -11.05 -12.04
N PRO A 107 -11.32 -10.30 -12.74
CA PRO A 107 -11.20 -10.13 -14.20
C PRO A 107 -9.87 -9.50 -14.63
N LEU A 108 -9.35 -8.55 -13.83
CA LEU A 108 -8.05 -7.93 -14.07
C LEU A 108 -6.91 -8.95 -13.89
N SER A 109 -6.94 -9.69 -12.79
CA SER A 109 -5.95 -10.73 -12.46
C SER A 109 -5.91 -11.83 -13.53
N ASP A 110 -7.07 -12.28 -14.00
CA ASP A 110 -7.17 -13.32 -15.04
C ASP A 110 -6.61 -12.84 -16.38
N GLY A 111 -6.93 -11.60 -16.78
CA GLY A 111 -6.34 -10.99 -17.97
C GLY A 111 -4.82 -10.86 -17.85
N PHE A 112 -4.34 -10.41 -16.68
CA PHE A 112 -2.92 -10.30 -16.39
C PHE A 112 -2.22 -11.66 -16.44
N ARG A 113 -2.78 -12.70 -15.82
CA ARG A 113 -2.26 -14.08 -15.82
C ARG A 113 -2.27 -14.70 -17.21
N THR A 114 -3.32 -14.48 -18.00
CA THR A 114 -3.40 -15.00 -19.37
C THR A 114 -2.27 -14.49 -20.24
N ILE A 115 -1.90 -13.22 -20.08
CA ILE A 115 -0.90 -12.55 -20.90
C ILE A 115 0.52 -12.77 -20.35
N LEU A 116 0.69 -12.73 -19.03
CA LEU A 116 1.99 -12.65 -18.36
C LEU A 116 2.32 -13.87 -17.50
N GLY A 117 1.40 -14.81 -17.31
CA GLY A 117 1.61 -16.01 -16.48
C GLY A 117 2.67 -16.98 -17.02
N GLY A 118 3.03 -16.87 -18.31
CA GLY A 118 4.16 -17.59 -18.90
C GLY A 118 5.52 -16.96 -18.62
N SER A 119 5.59 -15.72 -18.15
CA SER A 119 6.85 -15.02 -17.90
C SER A 119 7.52 -15.54 -16.63
N SER A 120 8.65 -16.23 -16.79
CA SER A 120 9.46 -16.70 -15.67
C SER A 120 9.97 -15.53 -14.82
N LEU A 121 10.44 -14.45 -15.46
CA LEU A 121 10.95 -13.26 -14.78
C LEU A 121 9.93 -12.65 -13.81
N LEU A 122 8.70 -12.44 -14.28
CA LEU A 122 7.63 -11.87 -13.45
C LEU A 122 7.20 -12.80 -12.31
N ARG A 123 7.38 -14.12 -12.49
CA ARG A 123 7.00 -15.14 -11.52
C ARG A 123 8.07 -15.47 -10.49
N THR A 124 9.33 -15.09 -10.70
CA THR A 124 10.42 -15.55 -9.81
C THR A 124 11.34 -14.46 -9.28
N ILE A 125 11.44 -13.30 -9.93
CA ILE A 125 12.47 -12.29 -9.59
C ILE A 125 11.87 -10.89 -9.37
N VAL A 126 10.73 -10.60 -9.98
CA VAL A 126 10.13 -9.25 -9.94
C VAL A 126 9.27 -9.09 -8.68
N ASP A 127 9.62 -8.10 -7.86
CA ASP A 127 8.81 -7.63 -6.73
C ASP A 127 7.79 -6.57 -7.16
N ALA A 128 6.93 -6.12 -6.25
CA ALA A 128 5.88 -5.15 -6.57
C ALA A 128 6.42 -3.79 -7.05
N VAL A 129 7.58 -3.36 -6.55
CA VAL A 129 8.21 -2.09 -6.94
C VAL A 129 8.70 -2.18 -8.38
N GLN A 130 9.34 -3.29 -8.73
CA GLN A 130 9.80 -3.53 -10.09
C GLN A 130 8.62 -3.74 -11.04
N LEU A 131 7.56 -4.43 -10.60
CA LEU A 131 6.35 -4.60 -11.40
C LEU A 131 5.67 -3.25 -11.69
N GLU A 132 5.54 -2.40 -10.68
CA GLU A 132 5.04 -1.01 -10.83
C GLU A 132 5.86 -0.27 -11.90
N LYS A 133 7.19 -0.33 -11.83
CA LYS A 133 8.09 0.29 -12.83
C LYS A 133 7.93 -0.29 -14.24
N ILE A 134 7.72 -1.61 -14.36
CA ILE A 134 7.49 -2.25 -15.65
C ILE A 134 6.16 -1.80 -16.27
N VAL A 135 5.11 -1.67 -15.45
CA VAL A 135 3.75 -1.32 -15.91
C VAL A 135 3.63 0.18 -16.19
N CYS A 136 4.11 1.01 -15.27
CA CYS A 136 3.95 2.46 -15.31
C CYS A 136 5.13 3.19 -15.95
N GLY A 137 6.22 2.50 -16.23
CA GLY A 137 7.47 3.09 -16.69
C GLY A 137 8.39 3.48 -15.54
N GLY A 138 9.62 3.88 -15.91
CA GLY A 138 10.54 4.50 -14.96
C GLY A 138 9.96 5.77 -14.36
N ALA A 139 10.53 6.21 -13.23
CA ALA A 139 10.06 7.37 -12.47
C ALA A 139 9.71 8.54 -13.40
N VAL A 140 8.50 9.09 -13.22
CA VAL A 140 8.14 10.38 -13.83
C VAL A 140 9.21 11.38 -13.38
N PRO A 141 9.84 12.14 -14.29
CA PRO A 141 10.87 13.09 -13.90
C PRO A 141 10.35 14.01 -12.79
N VAL A 142 11.05 14.03 -11.67
CA VAL A 142 10.70 14.84 -10.50
C VAL A 142 10.98 16.31 -10.84
N ASP A 143 9.93 17.10 -10.98
CA ASP A 143 10.01 18.55 -11.13
C ASP A 143 10.23 19.17 -9.74
N VAL A 144 11.50 19.32 -9.37
CA VAL A 144 11.93 19.90 -8.09
C VAL A 144 11.40 21.32 -7.92
N ASP A 145 11.30 22.10 -9.01
CA ASP A 145 10.77 23.46 -8.95
C ASP A 145 9.25 23.45 -8.66
N ALA A 146 8.51 22.50 -9.22
CA ALA A 146 7.09 22.33 -8.88
C ALA A 146 6.89 21.92 -7.43
N ILE A 147 7.70 20.99 -6.92
CA ILE A 147 7.65 20.58 -5.50
C ILE A 147 8.00 21.77 -4.60
N ARG A 148 9.05 22.53 -4.93
CA ARG A 148 9.44 23.73 -4.18
C ARG A 148 8.32 24.76 -4.10
N ARG A 149 7.57 24.98 -5.19
CA ARG A 149 6.42 25.90 -5.20
C ARG A 149 5.26 25.44 -4.32
N GLY A 150 5.09 24.12 -4.15
CA GLY A 150 4.00 23.54 -3.37
C GLY A 150 4.37 23.17 -1.93
N ALA A 151 5.63 23.28 -1.54
CA ALA A 151 6.12 22.89 -0.22
C ALA A 151 5.73 23.93 0.85
N ASN A 152 5.23 23.43 1.99
CA ASN A 152 5.06 24.22 3.21
C ASN A 152 6.20 23.91 4.19
N VAL A 153 6.80 24.94 4.79
CA VAL A 153 7.87 24.79 5.78
C VAL A 153 7.30 24.98 7.17
N GLU A 154 7.45 23.98 8.04
CA GLU A 154 6.94 24.00 9.41
C GLU A 154 8.07 23.79 10.42
N GLY A 155 8.03 24.52 11.54
CA GLY A 155 8.92 24.31 12.68
C GLY A 155 10.31 24.95 12.59
N TRP A 156 10.61 25.77 11.57
CA TRP A 156 11.89 26.49 11.42
C TRP A 156 11.70 28.00 11.53
N SER A 157 12.67 28.70 12.15
CA SER A 157 12.70 30.17 12.18
C SER A 157 13.01 30.76 10.81
N GLU A 158 12.76 32.07 10.62
CA GLU A 158 13.09 32.75 9.36
C GLU A 158 14.60 32.72 9.06
N GLU A 159 15.45 32.80 10.10
CA GLU A 159 16.91 32.71 9.93
C GLU A 159 17.34 31.31 9.47
N GLU A 160 16.82 30.26 10.11
CA GLU A 160 17.10 28.86 9.75
C GLU A 160 16.64 28.53 8.32
N GLN A 161 15.49 29.06 7.93
CA GLN A 161 14.99 28.92 6.55
C GLN A 161 15.90 29.62 5.55
N SER A 162 16.39 30.81 5.84
CA SER A 162 17.30 31.52 4.94
C SER A 162 18.65 30.82 4.79
N GLU A 163 19.11 30.08 5.79
CA GLU A 163 20.40 29.38 5.78
C GLU A 163 20.31 28.00 5.13
N TYR A 164 19.37 27.16 5.58
CA TYR A 164 19.36 25.73 5.25
C TYR A 164 18.45 25.38 4.08
N LEU A 165 17.37 26.13 3.85
CA LEU A 165 16.41 25.82 2.79
C LEU A 165 17.05 25.91 1.38
N PRO A 166 17.90 26.90 1.06
CA PRO A 166 18.62 26.92 -0.22
C PRO A 166 19.51 25.70 -0.43
N GLN A 167 20.23 25.28 0.62
CA GLN A 167 21.14 24.12 0.58
C GLN A 167 20.36 22.81 0.39
N PHE A 168 19.22 22.66 1.06
CA PHE A 168 18.32 21.52 0.87
C PHE A 168 17.88 21.37 -0.59
N TRP A 169 17.40 22.46 -1.21
CA TRP A 169 16.97 22.44 -2.60
C TRP A 169 18.12 22.22 -3.58
N GLU A 170 19.33 22.72 -3.27
CA GLU A 170 20.54 22.48 -4.06
C GLU A 170 20.94 21.00 -4.04
N VAL A 171 20.97 20.37 -2.85
CA VAL A 171 21.25 18.94 -2.70
C VAL A 171 20.20 18.11 -3.45
N LEU A 172 18.91 18.41 -3.26
CA LEU A 172 17.83 17.68 -3.93
C LEU A 172 17.89 17.83 -5.46
N SER A 173 18.30 19.00 -5.94
CA SER A 173 18.49 19.24 -7.38
C SER A 173 19.70 18.51 -7.95
N SER A 174 20.72 18.24 -7.13
CA SER A 174 21.95 17.55 -7.53
C SER A 174 21.78 16.04 -7.75
N PHE A 175 20.71 15.43 -7.23
CA PHE A 175 20.43 14.00 -7.39
C PHE A 175 20.14 13.62 -8.86
N SER A 176 20.58 12.43 -9.26
CA SER A 176 20.23 11.86 -10.57
C SER A 176 18.74 11.52 -10.65
N SER A 177 18.22 11.33 -11.87
CA SER A 177 16.80 10.96 -12.06
C SER A 177 16.41 9.60 -11.46
N ALA A 178 17.39 8.78 -11.06
CA ALA A 178 17.14 7.53 -10.35
C ALA A 178 17.18 7.70 -8.82
N GLU A 179 17.85 8.75 -8.33
CA GLU A 179 17.96 9.12 -6.92
C GLU A 179 16.86 10.10 -6.48
N LYS A 180 16.33 10.89 -7.42
CA LYS A 180 15.08 11.66 -7.27
C LYS A 180 13.87 10.75 -7.37
#